data_AF-A0A1F5Z745-F1
#
_entry.id   AF-A0A1F5Z745-F1
#
_cell.length_a   1.000
_cell.length_b   1.000
_cell.length_c   1.000
_cell.angle_alpha   90.00
_cell.angle_beta   90.00
_cell.angle_gamma   90.00
#
_symmetry.space_group_name_H-M   'P 1'
#
loop_
_entity.id
_entity.type
_entity.pdbx_description
1 polymer ?
#
loop_
_entity_poly.entity_id
_entity_poly.type
_entity_poly.pdbx_seq_one_letter_code
_entity_poly.pdbx_strand_id
1 'polypeptide(L)'
;MEKKFKEIYNNNKLIVWAAAVSIILSVAVLIAVKDEVTRFTLIMPIFAGFILFSILVTPDEELEDNPPVIHKEVTKRKKTAKASR
;
A
#
# COMPACT_ATOMS: atom_id res chain seq x y z
N MET A 1 -12.54 0.56 18.02
CA MET A 1 -12.45 0.41 16.55
C MET A 1 -13.23 1.54 15.87
N GLU A 2 -14.55 1.63 16.01
CA GLU A 2 -15.38 2.63 15.32
C GLU A 2 -14.94 4.09 15.50
N LYS A 3 -14.59 4.54 16.72
CA LYS A 3 -14.19 5.94 16.96
C LYS A 3 -12.90 6.33 16.23
N LYS A 4 -11.89 5.44 16.22
CA LYS A 4 -10.60 5.67 15.53
C LYS A 4 -10.75 5.69 14.00
N PHE A 5 -11.59 4.82 13.45
CA PHE A 5 -11.91 4.86 12.01
C PHE A 5 -12.65 6.15 11.63
N LYS A 6 -13.52 6.65 12.50
CA LYS A 6 -14.27 7.89 12.27
C LYS A 6 -13.36 9.13 12.35
N GLU A 7 -12.37 9.13 13.23
CA GLU A 7 -11.32 10.18 13.30
C GLU A 7 -10.43 10.18 12.06
N ILE A 8 -9.90 9.02 11.65
CA ILE A 8 -9.06 8.91 10.44
C ILE A 8 -9.85 9.35 9.20
N TYR A 9 -11.12 8.91 9.11
CA TYR A 9 -11.99 9.32 8.01
C TYR A 9 -12.23 10.83 8.02
N ASN A 10 -12.47 11.46 9.17
CA ASN A 10 -12.75 12.89 9.22
C ASN A 10 -11.51 13.77 9.03
N ASN A 11 -10.34 13.33 9.53
CA ASN A 11 -9.09 14.09 9.41
C ASN A 11 -8.47 13.98 8.02
N ASN A 12 -8.64 12.84 7.32
CA ASN A 12 -7.96 12.63 6.04
C ASN A 12 -8.83 11.92 4.99
N LYS A 13 -10.04 12.47 4.74
CA LYS A 13 -11.02 11.96 3.75
C LYS A 13 -10.40 11.69 2.38
N LEU A 14 -9.49 12.57 1.94
CA LEU A 14 -8.83 12.49 0.64
C LEU A 14 -7.97 11.24 0.52
N ILE A 15 -7.15 10.95 1.54
CA ILE A 15 -6.28 9.77 1.56
C ILE A 15 -7.12 8.49 1.61
N VAL A 16 -8.19 8.46 2.41
CA VAL A 16 -9.09 7.30 2.48
C VAL A 16 -9.78 7.04 1.13
N TRP A 17 -10.24 8.09 0.45
CA TRP A 17 -10.80 7.97 -0.89
C TRP A 17 -9.76 7.53 -1.93
N ALA A 18 -8.55 8.10 -1.88
CA ALA A 18 -7.46 7.70 -2.76
C ALA A 18 -7.07 6.23 -2.56
N ALA A 19 -7.06 5.75 -1.31
CA ALA A 19 -6.81 4.36 -0.98
C ALA A 19 -7.93 3.44 -1.51
N ALA A 20 -9.19 3.84 -1.35
CA ALA A 20 -10.32 3.07 -1.89
C ALA A 20 -10.25 2.95 -3.42
N VAL A 21 -9.98 4.07 -4.11
CA VAL A 21 -9.86 4.10 -5.58
C VAL A 21 -8.67 3.27 -6.06
N SER A 22 -7.51 3.34 -5.40
CA SER A 22 -6.32 2.57 -5.79
C SER A 22 -6.54 1.06 -5.66
N ILE A 23 -7.25 0.62 -4.62
CA ILE A 23 -7.64 -0.78 -4.43
C ILE A 23 -8.58 -1.23 -5.54
N ILE A 24 -9.62 -0.45 -5.84
CA ILE A 24 -10.61 -0.80 -6.89
C ILE A 24 -9.91 -0.94 -8.24
N LEU A 25 -9.03 0.01 -8.60
CA LEU A 25 -8.27 -0.05 -9.85
C LEU A 25 -7.33 -1.25 -9.89
N SER A 26 -6.65 -1.55 -8.78
CA SER A 26 -5.76 -2.72 -8.70
C SER A 26 -6.54 -4.02 -8.90
N VAL A 27 -7.70 -4.17 -8.26
CA VAL A 27 -8.57 -5.34 -8.43
C VAL A 27 -9.10 -5.43 -9.87
N ALA A 28 -9.49 -4.30 -10.46
CA ALA A 28 -9.92 -4.27 -11.87
C ALA A 28 -8.82 -4.77 -12.81
N VAL A 29 -7.55 -4.38 -12.58
CA VAL A 29 -6.41 -4.88 -13.35
C VAL A 29 -6.20 -6.38 -13.14
N LEU A 30 -6.33 -6.88 -11.91
CA LEU A 30 -6.18 -8.31 -11.61
C LEU A 30 -7.23 -9.18 -12.33
N ILE A 31 -8.45 -8.65 -12.52
CA ILE A 31 -9.54 -9.36 -13.19
C ILE A 31 -9.44 -9.22 -14.72
N ALA A 32 -9.13 -8.03 -15.22
CA ALA A 32 -9.13 -7.74 -16.66
C ALA A 32 -7.90 -8.29 -17.39
N VAL A 33 -6.74 -8.33 -16.73
CA VAL A 33 -5.47 -8.73 -17.34
C VAL A 33 -5.07 -10.10 -16.82
N LYS A 34 -4.91 -11.07 -17.73
CA LYS A 34 -4.52 -12.45 -17.37
C LYS A 34 -3.01 -12.62 -17.20
N ASP A 35 -2.22 -11.83 -17.94
CA ASP A 35 -0.77 -11.91 -17.92
C ASP A 35 -0.18 -11.38 -16.60
N GLU A 36 0.77 -12.10 -16.02
CA GLU A 36 1.33 -11.78 -14.71
C GLU A 36 2.21 -10.52 -14.75
N VAL A 37 3.09 -10.44 -15.76
CA VAL A 37 4.03 -9.33 -15.88
C VAL A 37 3.28 -8.03 -16.12
N THR A 38 2.33 -8.05 -17.06
CA THR A 38 1.51 -6.89 -17.41
C THR A 38 0.66 -6.40 -16.22
N ARG A 39 0.12 -7.32 -15.40
CA ARG A 39 -0.59 -6.95 -14.16
C ARG A 39 0.31 -6.18 -13.21
N PHE A 40 1.51 -6.67 -12.93
CA PHE A 40 2.45 -5.98 -12.03
C PHE A 40 2.89 -4.64 -12.60
N THR A 41 3.15 -4.55 -13.91
CA THR A 41 3.51 -3.30 -14.58
C THR A 41 2.40 -2.25 -14.49
N LEU A 42 1.13 -2.64 -14.53
CA LEU A 42 0.00 -1.72 -14.41
C LEU A 42 -0.35 -1.36 -12.96
N ILE A 43 -0.16 -2.29 -12.03
CA ILE A 43 -0.42 -2.08 -10.59
C ILE A 43 0.66 -1.20 -9.95
N MET A 44 1.92 -1.35 -10.35
CA MET A 44 3.04 -0.58 -9.81
C MET A 44 2.84 0.96 -9.88
N PRO A 45 2.47 1.57 -11.03
CA PRO A 45 2.21 3.00 -11.10
C PRO A 45 0.97 3.43 -10.30
N ILE A 46 -0.03 2.55 -10.14
CA ILE A 46 -1.20 2.83 -9.27
C ILE A 46 -0.74 2.98 -7.81
N PHE A 47 0.11 2.07 -7.32
CA PHE A 47 0.68 2.17 -5.98
C PHE A 47 1.63 3.36 -5.83
N ALA A 48 2.51 3.59 -6.80
CA ALA A 48 3.43 4.74 -6.78
C ALA A 48 2.67 6.07 -6.76
N GLY A 49 1.60 6.19 -7.55
CA GLY A 49 0.72 7.36 -7.56
C GLY A 49 0.01 7.56 -6.22
N PHE A 50 -0.48 6.49 -5.60
CA PHE A 50 -1.09 6.57 -4.27
C PHE A 50 -0.10 7.02 -3.20
N ILE A 51 1.12 6.48 -3.18
CA ILE A 51 2.17 6.86 -2.21
C ILE A 51 2.57 8.33 -2.42
N LEU A 52 2.79 8.75 -3.66
CA LEU A 52 3.14 10.13 -3.98
C LEU A 52 2.03 11.10 -3.57
N PHE A 53 0.77 10.77 -3.88
CA PHE A 53 -0.39 11.55 -3.45
C PHE A 53 -0.49 11.63 -1.93
N SER A 54 -0.23 10.52 -1.22
CA SER A 54 -0.25 10.49 0.24
C SER A 54 0.78 11.46 0.81
N ILE A 55 2.04 11.40 0.34
CA ILE A 55 3.11 12.30 0.80
C ILE A 55 2.76 13.78 0.52
N LEU A 56 2.12 14.09 -0.61
CA LEU A 56 1.75 15.47 -0.97
C LEU A 56 0.60 16.04 -0.13
N VAL A 57 -0.28 15.18 0.39
CA VAL A 57 -1.48 15.59 1.12
C VAL A 57 -1.32 15.45 2.63
N THR A 58 -0.39 14.62 3.10
CA THR A 58 -0.07 14.49 4.52
C THR A 58 0.59 15.79 5.03
N PRO A 59 0.04 16.44 6.07
CA PRO A 59 0.63 17.64 6.67
C PRO A 59 1.94 17.33 7.38
N ASP A 60 2.85 18.30 7.45
CA ASP A 60 4.22 18.13 7.98
C ASP A 60 4.24 17.61 9.44
N GLU A 61 3.25 17.99 10.27
CA GLU A 61 3.10 17.51 11.66
C GLU A 61 2.91 15.98 11.77
N GLU A 62 2.29 15.32 10.78
CA GLU A 62 2.11 13.86 10.81
C GLU A 62 3.36 13.09 10.32
N LEU A 63 4.26 13.74 9.56
CA LEU A 63 5.51 13.12 9.07
C LEU A 63 6.62 13.07 10.13
N GLU A 64 6.68 14.05 11.04
CA GLU A 64 7.73 14.15 12.06
C GLU A 64 7.50 13.22 13.26
N ASP A 65 6.25 12.98 13.66
CA ASP A 65 5.92 12.18 14.86
C ASP A 65 5.81 10.66 14.59
N ASN A 66 5.63 10.23 13.34
CA ASN A 66 5.64 8.81 12.96
C ASN A 66 6.40 8.62 11.64
N PRO A 67 7.69 8.23 11.66
CA PRO A 67 8.41 7.94 10.44
C PRO A 67 7.66 6.86 9.65
N PRO A 68 7.61 6.96 8.31
CA PRO A 68 6.83 6.05 7.48
C PRO A 68 7.23 4.62 7.80
N VAL A 69 6.30 3.86 8.37
CA VAL A 69 6.46 2.41 8.57
C VAL A 69 6.32 1.77 7.19
N ILE A 70 7.40 1.84 6.41
CA ILE A 70 7.61 0.95 5.28
C ILE A 70 7.72 -0.43 5.91
N HIS A 71 6.59 -1.14 6.00
CA HIS A 71 6.56 -2.55 6.36
C HIS A 71 7.36 -3.32 5.31
N LYS A 72 8.68 -3.39 5.53
CA LYS A 72 9.57 -4.36 4.91
C LYS A 72 9.17 -5.74 5.44
N GLU A 73 8.04 -6.29 5.01
CA GLU A 73 7.88 -7.74 4.99
C GLU A 73 8.77 -8.31 3.88
N VAL A 74 10.08 -8.25 4.12
CA VAL A 74 11.03 -9.11 3.41
C VAL A 74 10.71 -10.51 3.90
N THR A 75 9.99 -11.24 3.06
CA THR A 75 9.67 -12.65 3.19
C THR A 75 10.89 -13.41 3.70
N LYS A 76 10.87 -13.86 4.96
CA LYS A 76 11.86 -14.80 5.50
C LYS A 76 11.76 -16.10 4.68
N ARG A 77 12.57 -16.24 3.63
CA ARG A 77 12.82 -17.52 2.97
C ARG A 77 13.48 -18.46 3.99
N LYS A 78 12.68 -19.32 4.61
CA LYS A 78 13.13 -20.58 5.24
C LYS A 78 13.94 -21.36 4.19
N LYS A 79 15.26 -21.41 4.34
CA LYS A 79 16.05 -22.53 3.81
C LYS A 79 16.32 -23.51 4.94
N THR A 80 15.35 -24.39 5.15
CA THR A 80 15.62 -25.74 5.64
C THR A 80 16.43 -26.48 4.57
N ALA A 81 17.71 -26.75 4.84
CA ALA A 81 18.44 -27.83 4.21
C ALA A 81 19.43 -28.40 5.23
N LYS A 82 18.97 -29.48 5.87
CA LYS A 82 19.72 -30.41 6.69
C LYS A 82 20.47 -31.36 5.75
N ALA A 83 21.80 -31.39 5.80
CA ALA A 83 22.67 -32.52 5.41
C ALA A 83 24.09 -32.16 5.90
N SER A 84 24.56 -32.66 7.05
CA SER A 84 25.13 -34.00 7.25
C SER A 84 26.30 -34.31 6.33
N ARG A 85 27.51 -33.87 6.71
CA ARG A 85 28.68 -34.72 7.03
C ARG A 85 29.88 -33.84 7.36
#